data_AF-A0A0G1H1L1-F1
#
_entry.id   AF-A0A0G1H1L1-F1
#
_cell.length_a   1.000
_cell.length_b   1.000
_cell.length_c   1.000
_cell.angle_alpha   90.00
_cell.angle_beta   90.00
_cell.angle_gamma   90.00
#
_symmetry.space_group_name_H-M   'P 1'
#
loop_
_entity.id
_entity.type
_entity.pdbx_description
1 polymer ?
#
loop_
_entity_poly.entity_id
_entity_poly.type
_entity_poly.pdbx_seq_one_letter_code
_entity_poly.pdbx_strand_id
1 'polypeptide(L)'
;MKILKTNKKGFSLIELLVVLSIIGILANLALISVRSAREKAFVARVKADQSQLRTVILQLESDTAKVPNYPTISTCTNNLIPTVLLDTSGSVGLAATDGNFPNWNGPYMSGIPNDSWYTPYYFDVWRVCNGQVGCEGIADGTTVRAIVSFGPNKVEEEAVGSDDIVTVICR
;
A
#
# COMPACT_ATOMS: atom_id res chain seq x y z
N MET A 1 -75.26 -2.13 17.38
CA MET A 1 -73.89 -2.68 17.35
C MET A 1 -72.91 -1.53 17.65
N LYS A 2 -72.26 -1.54 18.82
CA LYS A 2 -71.40 -0.44 19.29
C LYS A 2 -69.97 -0.68 18.79
N ILE A 3 -69.50 0.13 17.85
CA ILE A 3 -68.12 0.05 17.34
C ILE A 3 -67.20 0.68 18.39
N LEU A 4 -66.35 -0.12 19.02
CA LEU A 4 -65.34 0.36 19.97
C LEU A 4 -64.20 1.03 19.19
N LYS A 5 -64.14 2.36 19.24
CA LYS A 5 -63.04 3.15 18.66
C LYS A 5 -61.77 2.88 19.48
N THR A 6 -60.88 2.04 18.96
CA THR A 6 -59.53 1.90 19.49
C THR A 6 -58.76 3.20 19.23
N ASN A 7 -58.41 3.93 20.29
CA ASN A 7 -57.51 5.08 20.22
C ASN A 7 -56.13 4.62 19.71
N LYS A 8 -55.89 4.72 18.40
CA LYS A 8 -54.56 4.56 17.84
C LYS A 8 -53.74 5.79 18.23
N LYS A 9 -52.83 5.64 19.21
CA LYS A 9 -51.84 6.67 19.53
C LYS A 9 -50.90 6.80 18.33
N GLY A 10 -50.89 7.97 17.69
CA GLY A 10 -49.90 8.32 16.67
C GLY A 10 -48.61 8.84 17.30
N PHE A 11 -47.51 8.76 16.56
CA PHE A 11 -46.25 9.40 16.95
C PHE A 11 -46.40 10.91 16.95
N SER A 12 -45.79 11.58 17.93
CA SER A 12 -45.68 13.03 17.96
C SER A 12 -44.57 13.52 17.03
N LEU A 13 -44.74 14.72 16.47
CA LEU A 13 -43.70 15.37 15.66
C LEU A 13 -42.40 15.56 16.44
N ILE A 14 -42.49 15.87 17.74
CA ILE A 14 -41.29 16.04 18.57
C ILE A 14 -40.57 14.70 18.81
N GLU A 15 -41.31 13.59 18.92
CA GLU A 15 -40.73 12.26 19.09
C GLU A 15 -39.96 11.85 17.83
N LEU A 16 -40.52 12.09 16.65
CA LEU A 16 -39.83 11.84 15.39
C LEU A 16 -38.60 12.74 15.22
N LEU A 17 -38.69 14.01 15.64
CA LEU A 17 -37.60 14.98 15.54
C LEU A 17 -36.41 14.60 16.44
N VAL A 18 -36.67 14.16 17.67
CA VAL A 18 -35.62 13.70 18.59
C VAL A 18 -34.96 12.42 18.07
N VAL A 19 -35.71 11.50 17.47
CA VAL A 19 -35.14 10.27 16.91
C VAL A 19 -34.19 10.58 15.74
N LEU A 20 -34.60 11.44 14.81
CA LEU A 20 -33.76 11.82 13.68
C LEU A 20 -32.50 12.59 14.13
N SER A 21 -32.61 13.42 15.18
CA SER A 21 -31.44 14.13 15.71
C SER A 21 -30.43 13.16 16.35
N ILE A 22 -30.88 12.16 17.09
CA ILE A 22 -30.01 11.14 17.68
C ILE A 22 -29.35 10.27 16.59
N ILE A 23 -30.12 9.82 15.58
CA ILE A 23 -29.57 9.05 14.45
C ILE A 23 -28.51 9.89 13.71
N GLY A 24 -28.75 11.18 13.50
CA GLY A 24 -27.78 12.09 12.87
C GLY A 24 -26.46 12.18 13.64
N ILE A 25 -26.52 12.27 14.98
CA ILE A 25 -25.32 12.30 15.83
C ILE A 25 -24.57 10.97 15.75
N LEU A 26 -25.27 9.84 15.89
CA LEU A 26 -24.65 8.51 15.85
C LEU A 26 -24.04 8.19 14.47
N ALA A 27 -24.70 8.60 13.38
CA ALA A 27 -24.20 8.41 12.02
C ALA A 27 -22.87 9.13 11.78
N ASN A 28 -22.74 10.37 12.26
CA ASN A 28 -21.49 11.13 12.13
C ASN A 28 -20.32 10.47 12.86
N LEU A 29 -20.54 9.94 14.08
CA LEU A 29 -19.50 9.23 14.82
C LEU A 29 -19.06 7.94 14.12
N ALA A 30 -20.01 7.19 13.56
CA ALA A 30 -19.72 5.97 12.81
C ALA A 30 -18.88 6.25 11.55
N LEU A 31 -19.08 7.38 10.87
CA LEU A 31 -18.30 7.70 9.67
C LEU A 31 -16.80 7.93 9.95
N ILE A 32 -16.47 8.56 11.09
CA ILE A 32 -15.07 8.83 11.45
C ILE A 32 -14.33 7.52 11.72
N SER A 33 -14.96 6.58 12.44
CA SER A 33 -14.34 5.30 12.78
C SER A 33 -14.10 4.42 11.55
N VAL A 34 -15.05 4.38 10.61
CA VAL A 34 -14.92 3.62 9.36
C VAL A 34 -13.78 4.16 8.49
N ARG A 35 -13.62 5.49 8.40
CA ARG A 35 -12.51 6.10 7.64
C ARG A 35 -11.14 5.68 8.17
N SER A 36 -10.93 5.79 9.48
CA SER A 36 -9.66 5.39 10.10
C SER A 36 -9.40 3.88 9.96
N ALA A 37 -10.43 3.05 10.14
CA ALA A 37 -10.30 1.59 9.98
C ALA A 37 -9.93 1.20 8.55
N ARG A 38 -10.53 1.86 7.55
CA ARG A 38 -10.22 1.64 6.13
C ARG A 38 -8.77 2.02 5.80
N GLU A 39 -8.30 3.16 6.29
CA GLU A 39 -6.92 3.61 6.06
C GLU A 39 -5.91 2.60 6.62
N LYS A 40 -6.12 2.14 7.85
CA LYS A 40 -5.28 1.11 8.47
C LYS A 40 -5.31 -0.21 7.69
N ALA A 41 -6.47 -0.60 7.16
CA ALA A 41 -6.60 -1.80 6.35
C ALA A 41 -5.86 -1.69 5.02
N PHE A 42 -5.85 -0.50 4.40
CA PHE A 42 -5.12 -0.22 3.17
C PHE A 42 -3.61 -0.30 3.39
N VAL A 43 -3.09 0.36 4.43
CA VAL A 43 -1.67 0.26 4.80
C VAL A 43 -1.27 -1.18 5.11
N ALA A 44 -2.11 -1.94 5.82
CA ALA A 44 -1.85 -3.34 6.14
C ALA A 44 -1.79 -4.23 4.88
N ARG A 45 -2.71 -4.03 3.93
CA ARG A 45 -2.69 -4.72 2.63
C ARG A 45 -1.40 -4.39 1.88
N VAL A 46 -1.05 -3.09 1.80
CA VAL A 46 0.15 -2.64 1.11
C VAL A 46 1.41 -3.29 1.70
N LYS A 47 1.55 -3.32 3.03
CA LYS A 47 2.68 -4.00 3.69
C LYS A 47 2.72 -5.49 3.39
N ALA A 48 1.56 -6.16 3.28
CA ALA A 48 1.50 -7.58 2.92
C ALA A 48 1.95 -7.82 1.48
N ASP A 49 1.48 -7.00 0.53
CA ASP A 49 1.85 -7.09 -0.88
C ASP A 49 3.34 -6.79 -1.07
N GLN A 50 3.87 -5.76 -0.42
CA GLN A 50 5.31 -5.44 -0.44
C GLN A 50 6.18 -6.54 0.16
N SER A 51 5.70 -7.23 1.21
CA SER A 51 6.42 -8.39 1.78
C SER A 51 6.52 -9.53 0.78
N GLN A 52 5.45 -9.82 0.03
CA GLN A 52 5.47 -10.81 -1.05
C GLN A 52 6.41 -10.38 -2.18
N LEU A 53 6.34 -9.11 -2.59
CA LEU A 53 7.23 -8.53 -3.61
C LEU A 53 8.70 -8.63 -3.19
N ARG A 54 9.02 -8.37 -1.92
CA ARG A 54 10.36 -8.54 -1.37
C ARG A 54 10.85 -9.97 -1.52
N THR A 55 10.03 -10.96 -1.17
CA THR A 55 10.41 -12.37 -1.31
C THR A 55 10.71 -12.74 -2.76
N VAL A 56 9.88 -12.33 -3.71
CA VAL A 56 10.09 -12.68 -5.13
C VAL A 56 11.26 -11.93 -5.76
N ILE A 57 11.53 -10.69 -5.34
CA ILE A 57 12.71 -9.92 -5.78
C ILE A 57 13.99 -10.59 -5.27
N LEU A 58 14.03 -11.02 -4.00
CA LEU A 58 15.18 -11.74 -3.45
C LEU A 58 15.39 -13.09 -4.14
N GLN A 59 14.32 -13.77 -4.54
CA GLN A 59 14.41 -15.00 -5.33
C GLN A 59 14.99 -14.72 -6.73
N LEU A 60 14.49 -13.70 -7.42
CA LEU A 60 15.04 -13.24 -8.71
C LEU A 60 16.54 -12.92 -8.58
N GLU A 61 16.94 -12.20 -7.53
CA GLU A 61 18.34 -11.86 -7.27
C GLU A 61 19.20 -13.10 -7.01
N SER A 62 18.68 -14.06 -6.24
CA SER A 62 19.37 -15.33 -5.96
C SER A 62 19.60 -16.16 -7.24
N ASP A 63 18.60 -16.24 -8.11
CA ASP A 63 18.67 -17.07 -9.31
C ASP A 63 19.50 -16.40 -10.42
N THR A 64 19.39 -15.08 -10.56
CA THR A 64 19.88 -14.36 -11.75
C THR A 64 21.06 -13.42 -11.48
N ALA A 65 21.41 -13.21 -10.20
CA ALA A 65 22.33 -12.16 -9.75
C ALA A 65 21.93 -10.73 -10.21
N LYS A 66 20.67 -10.55 -10.59
CA LYS A 66 20.08 -9.29 -11.05
C LYS A 66 18.80 -9.00 -10.28
N VAL A 67 18.47 -7.73 -10.14
CA VAL A 67 17.20 -7.26 -9.58
C VAL A 67 16.33 -6.66 -10.71
N PRO A 68 15.11 -6.17 -10.44
CA PRO A 68 14.26 -5.58 -11.48
C PRO A 68 14.99 -4.53 -12.33
N ASN A 69 14.78 -4.58 -13.65
CA ASN A 69 15.49 -3.78 -14.66
C ASN A 69 16.99 -4.09 -14.84
N TYR A 70 17.41 -5.31 -14.47
CA TYR A 70 18.74 -5.88 -14.71
C TYR A 70 19.97 -5.26 -14.05
N PRO A 71 19.90 -4.35 -13.05
CA PRO A 71 21.14 -3.86 -12.50
C PRO A 71 21.79 -4.97 -11.66
N THR A 72 23.08 -5.18 -11.90
CA THR A 72 23.94 -5.91 -10.98
C THR A 72 24.34 -4.95 -9.88
N ILE A 73 23.91 -5.21 -8.65
CA ILE A 73 24.21 -4.34 -7.52
C ILE A 73 25.08 -5.11 -6.54
N SER A 74 26.34 -4.69 -6.41
CA SER A 74 27.30 -5.27 -5.45
C SER A 74 27.10 -4.75 -4.01
N THR A 75 26.31 -3.69 -3.86
CA THR A 75 26.01 -3.01 -2.60
C THR A 75 24.50 -2.95 -2.37
N CYS A 76 24.07 -2.67 -1.15
CA CYS A 76 22.63 -2.52 -0.89
C CYS A 76 22.03 -1.33 -1.64
N THR A 77 22.76 -0.20 -1.70
CA THR A 77 22.29 1.04 -2.30
C THR A 77 23.09 1.43 -3.55
N ASN A 78 22.45 2.07 -4.53
CA ASN A 78 23.10 2.59 -5.74
C ASN A 78 22.30 3.73 -6.39
N ASN A 79 22.82 4.96 -6.36
CA ASN A 79 22.16 6.16 -6.91
C ASN A 79 22.22 6.30 -8.44
N LEU A 80 22.93 5.41 -9.14
CA LEU A 80 23.09 5.47 -10.60
C LEU A 80 21.94 4.80 -11.35
N ILE A 81 21.04 4.14 -10.63
CA ILE A 81 19.93 3.39 -11.20
C ILE A 81 18.64 4.12 -10.81
N PRO A 82 17.78 4.46 -11.79
CA PRO A 82 16.51 5.11 -11.51
C PRO A 82 15.55 4.15 -10.81
N THR A 83 14.60 4.72 -10.06
CA THR A 83 13.46 4.00 -9.51
C THR A 83 12.73 3.23 -10.61
N VAL A 84 12.50 1.94 -10.37
CA VAL A 84 11.92 1.01 -11.34
C VAL A 84 10.45 0.81 -11.01
N LEU A 85 9.56 1.02 -11.97
CA LEU A 85 8.16 0.62 -11.84
C LEU A 85 8.07 -0.91 -11.87
N LEU A 86 7.42 -1.51 -10.87
CA LEU A 86 7.16 -2.94 -10.81
C LEU A 86 5.90 -3.25 -11.61
N ASP A 87 6.08 -3.85 -12.78
CA ASP A 87 5.00 -4.36 -13.62
C ASP A 87 5.27 -5.81 -14.08
N THR A 88 4.43 -6.29 -14.99
CA THR A 88 4.52 -7.63 -15.56
C THR A 88 5.43 -7.69 -16.79
N SER A 89 6.18 -6.63 -17.09
CA SER A 89 7.06 -6.58 -18.25
C SER A 89 8.25 -7.53 -18.11
N GLY A 90 8.77 -7.96 -19.25
CA GLY A 90 10.01 -8.75 -19.29
C GLY A 90 11.18 -8.04 -18.64
N SER A 91 11.24 -6.69 -18.75
CA SER A 91 12.24 -5.79 -18.16
C SER A 91 12.41 -5.95 -16.64
N VAL A 92 11.32 -6.27 -15.94
CA VAL A 92 11.31 -6.34 -14.48
C VAL A 92 11.72 -7.72 -13.98
N GLY A 93 11.50 -8.78 -14.77
CA GLY A 93 11.96 -10.12 -14.40
C GLY A 93 11.09 -10.85 -13.38
N LEU A 94 10.01 -10.23 -12.88
CA LEU A 94 9.16 -10.85 -11.86
C LEU A 94 8.12 -11.79 -12.44
N ALA A 95 7.27 -11.29 -13.34
CA ALA A 95 6.20 -12.07 -13.99
C ALA A 95 6.58 -12.58 -15.39
N ALA A 96 7.56 -11.95 -16.02
CA ALA A 96 8.07 -12.33 -17.33
C ALA A 96 9.56 -12.00 -17.40
N THR A 97 10.23 -12.49 -18.44
CA THR A 97 11.62 -12.14 -18.78
C THR A 97 11.70 -11.76 -20.24
N ASP A 98 12.56 -10.81 -20.59
CA ASP A 98 12.93 -10.48 -21.97
C ASP A 98 14.15 -11.28 -22.47
N GLY A 99 14.66 -12.22 -21.67
CA GLY A 99 15.86 -13.01 -21.95
C GLY A 99 17.16 -12.45 -21.36
N ASN A 100 17.15 -11.25 -20.78
CA ASN A 100 18.34 -10.64 -20.17
C ASN A 100 18.58 -11.04 -18.71
N PHE A 101 17.74 -11.90 -18.13
CA PHE A 101 17.95 -12.51 -16.81
C PHE A 101 18.59 -13.90 -16.96
N PRO A 102 19.90 -14.07 -16.68
CA PRO A 102 20.54 -15.38 -16.75
C PRO A 102 19.95 -16.32 -15.69
N ASN A 103 19.78 -17.60 -16.01
CA ASN A 103 19.19 -18.61 -15.11
C ASN A 103 17.81 -18.24 -14.54
N TRP A 104 17.04 -17.39 -15.24
CA TRP A 104 15.69 -17.06 -14.82
C TRP A 104 14.82 -18.31 -14.70
N ASN A 105 14.31 -18.56 -13.51
CA ASN A 105 13.50 -19.72 -13.16
C ASN A 105 12.05 -19.36 -12.83
N GLY A 106 11.64 -18.16 -13.23
CA GLY A 106 10.30 -17.64 -12.99
C GLY A 106 9.22 -18.29 -13.88
N PRO A 107 7.99 -17.75 -13.87
CA PRO A 107 7.61 -16.50 -13.22
C PRO A 107 7.63 -16.62 -11.69
N TYR A 108 8.25 -15.65 -11.01
CA TYR A 108 8.28 -15.60 -9.54
C TYR A 108 6.95 -15.11 -8.95
N MET A 109 6.13 -14.45 -9.78
CA MET A 109 4.79 -14.00 -9.44
C MET A 109 3.93 -13.98 -10.72
N SER A 110 2.65 -14.41 -10.64
CA SER A 110 1.77 -14.47 -11.81
C SER A 110 1.26 -13.10 -12.28
N GLY A 111 1.32 -12.08 -11.42
CA GLY A 111 0.94 -10.71 -11.72
C GLY A 111 1.23 -9.80 -10.52
N ILE A 112 1.66 -8.59 -10.80
CA ILE A 112 1.98 -7.61 -9.76
C ILE A 112 0.69 -6.87 -9.39
N PRO A 113 0.24 -6.93 -8.11
CA PRO A 113 -0.93 -6.19 -7.69
C PRO A 113 -0.62 -4.68 -7.69
N ASN A 114 -1.65 -3.87 -7.91
CA ASN A 114 -1.57 -2.46 -7.57
C ASN A 114 -1.77 -2.29 -6.06
N ASP A 115 -1.28 -1.19 -5.52
CA ASP A 115 -1.54 -0.81 -4.15
C ASP A 115 -3.03 -0.51 -3.89
N SER A 116 -3.36 -0.19 -2.64
CA SER A 116 -4.75 0.08 -2.22
C SER A 116 -5.36 1.33 -2.87
N TRP A 117 -4.56 2.17 -3.53
CA TRP A 117 -4.97 3.39 -4.23
C TRP A 117 -4.87 3.26 -5.76
N TYR A 118 -4.70 2.03 -6.25
CA TYR A 118 -4.58 1.70 -7.67
C TYR A 118 -3.35 2.31 -8.34
N THR A 119 -2.26 2.43 -7.59
CA THR A 119 -0.95 2.86 -8.09
C THR A 119 -0.01 1.64 -8.13
N PRO A 120 0.86 1.52 -9.15
CA PRO A 120 1.88 0.48 -9.18
C PRO A 120 2.87 0.62 -8.01
N TYR A 121 3.51 -0.50 -7.67
CA TYR A 121 4.67 -0.48 -6.76
C TYR A 121 5.93 -0.06 -7.50
N TYR A 122 6.88 0.48 -6.75
CA TYR A 122 8.19 0.86 -7.27
C TYR A 122 9.29 0.16 -6.51
N PHE A 123 10.35 -0.20 -7.20
CA PHE A 123 11.59 -0.71 -6.63
C PHE A 123 12.64 0.38 -6.73
N ASP A 124 13.05 0.87 -5.57
CA ASP A 124 13.98 1.98 -5.42
C ASP A 124 15.26 1.47 -4.74
N VAL A 125 16.39 1.68 -5.39
CA VAL A 125 17.71 1.24 -4.92
C VAL A 125 18.51 2.35 -4.24
N TRP A 126 17.94 3.55 -4.14
CA TRP A 126 18.56 4.72 -3.51
C TRP A 126 17.57 5.51 -2.63
N ARG A 127 16.60 4.82 -2.04
CA ARG A 127 15.56 5.47 -1.24
C ARG A 127 16.12 6.05 0.06
N VAL A 128 15.80 7.30 0.38
CA VAL A 128 16.13 7.87 1.69
C VAL A 128 14.99 7.64 2.69
N CYS A 129 15.32 6.99 3.82
CA CYS A 129 14.44 6.89 4.98
C CYS A 129 14.49 8.19 5.79
N ASN A 130 13.35 8.87 5.92
CA ASN A 130 13.12 10.10 6.66
C ASN A 130 11.78 9.99 7.43
N GLY A 131 11.64 8.98 8.28
CA GLY A 131 10.43 8.78 9.09
C GLY A 131 9.17 8.30 8.34
N GLN A 132 9.27 7.86 7.08
CA GLN A 132 8.13 7.24 6.38
C GLN A 132 7.71 5.92 7.03
N VAL A 133 6.47 5.48 6.75
CA VAL A 133 5.97 4.19 7.24
C VAL A 133 6.83 3.06 6.68
N GLY A 134 7.31 2.17 7.55
CA GLY A 134 8.20 1.06 7.17
C GLY A 134 9.70 1.35 7.22
N CYS A 135 10.09 2.60 7.53
CA CYS A 135 11.45 2.97 7.94
C CYS A 135 11.61 2.93 9.48
N GLU A 136 10.73 2.24 10.21
CA GLU A 136 10.77 2.25 11.68
C GLU A 136 12.10 1.65 12.21
N GLY A 137 12.81 2.41 13.05
CA GLY A 137 14.10 2.00 13.61
C GLY A 137 15.32 2.26 12.71
N ILE A 138 15.12 2.93 11.57
CA ILE A 138 16.19 3.41 10.69
C ILE A 138 16.39 4.90 10.96
N ALA A 139 17.64 5.35 11.06
CA ALA A 139 17.95 6.76 11.29
C ALA A 139 17.58 7.61 10.06
N ASP A 140 17.01 8.79 10.29
CA ASP A 140 16.67 9.73 9.22
C ASP A 140 17.91 10.09 8.38
N GLY A 141 17.73 10.19 7.06
CA GLY A 141 18.80 10.39 6.09
C GLY A 141 19.53 9.10 5.69
N THR A 142 19.18 7.93 6.23
CA THR A 142 19.79 6.67 5.82
C THR A 142 19.23 6.22 4.47
N THR A 143 20.12 5.91 3.53
CA THR A 143 19.72 5.36 2.23
C THR A 143 19.55 3.84 2.31
N VAL A 144 18.53 3.33 1.64
CA VAL A 144 18.15 1.92 1.64
C VAL A 144 17.68 1.48 0.26
N ARG A 145 17.71 0.16 0.03
CA ARG A 145 16.97 -0.46 -1.08
C ARG A 145 15.59 -0.84 -0.58
N ALA A 146 14.55 -0.40 -1.27
CA ALA A 146 13.19 -0.60 -0.82
C ALA A 146 12.19 -0.81 -1.95
N ILE A 147 11.04 -1.32 -1.55
CA ILE A 147 9.82 -1.32 -2.35
C ILE A 147 8.94 -0.22 -1.81
N VAL A 148 8.39 0.62 -2.70
CA VAL A 148 7.66 1.82 -2.33
C VAL A 148 6.26 1.79 -2.94
N SER A 149 5.28 2.23 -2.17
CA SER A 149 3.96 2.69 -2.65
C SER A 149 3.84 4.16 -2.27
N PHE A 150 3.42 5.00 -3.22
CA PHE A 150 3.27 6.45 -3.02
C PHE A 150 1.95 6.85 -2.37
N GLY A 151 1.31 5.91 -1.67
CA GLY A 151 0.14 6.19 -0.86
C GLY A 151 -1.06 6.81 -1.60
N PRO A 152 -1.98 7.44 -0.84
CA PRO A 152 -3.12 8.18 -1.37
C PRO A 152 -2.78 9.34 -2.31
N ASN A 153 -1.67 10.06 -2.08
CA ASN A 153 -1.33 11.26 -2.85
C ASN A 153 -0.72 10.92 -4.24
N LYS A 154 -0.18 9.71 -4.40
CA LYS A 154 0.47 9.20 -5.63
C LYS A 154 1.69 10.00 -6.09
N VAL A 155 2.34 10.69 -5.16
CA VAL A 155 3.51 11.53 -5.41
C VAL A 155 4.69 10.92 -4.67
N GLU A 156 5.80 10.76 -5.37
CA GLU A 156 7.04 10.34 -4.76
C GLU A 156 7.56 11.44 -3.81
N GLU A 157 7.60 11.14 -2.51
CA GLU A 157 8.06 12.10 -1.51
C GLU A 157 9.00 11.45 -0.48
N GLU A 158 10.28 11.75 -0.60
CA GLU A 158 11.34 11.35 0.33
C GLU A 158 11.44 12.26 1.57
N ALA A 159 10.32 12.82 2.01
CA ALA A 159 10.27 13.78 3.10
C ALA A 159 9.58 13.22 4.36
N VAL A 160 9.89 13.84 5.49
CA VAL A 160 9.23 13.55 6.76
C VAL A 160 7.75 13.88 6.66
N GLY A 161 6.90 12.92 7.00
CA GLY A 161 5.44 13.09 6.96
C GLY A 161 4.80 12.78 5.61
N SER A 162 5.56 12.23 4.65
CA SER A 162 4.94 11.65 3.46
C SER A 162 4.08 10.44 3.80
N ASP A 163 3.10 10.18 2.94
CA ASP A 163 2.20 9.03 2.97
C ASP A 163 2.79 7.79 2.27
N ASP A 164 4.06 7.87 1.87
CA ASP A 164 4.79 6.78 1.26
C ASP A 164 4.94 5.62 2.25
N ILE A 165 4.66 4.41 1.75
CA ILE A 165 4.81 3.17 2.49
C ILE A 165 6.00 2.43 1.91
N VAL A 166 7.02 2.23 2.73
CA VAL A 166 8.32 1.71 2.34
C VAL A 166 8.51 0.33 2.94
N THR A 167 8.96 -0.65 2.16
CA THR A 167 9.44 -1.92 2.70
C THR A 167 10.92 -2.05 2.36
N VAL A 168 11.76 -1.94 3.40
CA VAL A 168 13.21 -2.02 3.26
C VAL A 168 13.63 -3.46 2.98
N ILE A 169 14.40 -3.64 1.91
CA ILE A 169 14.98 -4.91 1.51
C ILE A 169 16.32 -5.08 2.22
N CYS A 170 17.20 -4.08 2.10
CA CYS A 170 18.50 -4.03 2.76
C CYS A 170 19.04 -2.58 2.87
N ARG A 171 20.12 -2.43 3.64
CA ARG A 171 20.78 -1.16 3.98
C ARG A 171 22.28 -1.26 3.73
#